data_AF-A0A0D2JJF4-F1
#
_entry.id   AF-A0A0D2JJF4-F1
#
_cell.length_a   1.000
_cell.length_b   1.000
_cell.length_c   1.000
_cell.angle_alpha   90.00
_cell.angle_beta   90.00
_cell.angle_gamma   90.00
#
_symmetry.space_group_name_H-M   'P 1'
#
loop_
_entity.id
_entity.type
_entity.pdbx_description
1 polymer ?
#
loop_
_entity_poly.entity_id
_entity_poly.type
_entity_poly.pdbx_seq_one_letter_code
_entity_poly.pdbx_strand_id
1 'polypeptide(L)'
;MLATRVWFGFNNGQGAVDGLWAGGSDLATDFLEVVRLVSLLGFNAVRLPFRPLPPAPISIARPGGAKACNSYMPTGTGLDRLLWTVQVLNAHSLYVILDYHGSSGQALETDGVARADAFAARWADVWRAVACLPGWREDLAGRVAADILNEPDMLGLK
;
A
#
# COMPACT_ATOMS: atom_id res chain seq x y z
N MET A 1 -18.21 -3.56 12.60
CA MET A 1 -16.94 -4.24 12.91
C MET A 1 -16.11 -4.26 11.63
N LEU A 2 -14.83 -3.87 11.70
CA LEU A 2 -13.92 -3.98 10.55
C LEU A 2 -13.33 -5.38 10.52
N ALA A 3 -13.48 -6.07 9.39
CA ALA A 3 -12.80 -7.31 9.08
C ALA A 3 -11.64 -6.97 8.14
N THR A 4 -10.44 -6.89 8.70
CA THR A 4 -9.25 -6.38 8.02
C THR A 4 -8.33 -7.51 7.58
N ARG A 5 -7.88 -7.47 6.32
CA ARG A 5 -6.80 -8.31 5.81
C ARG A 5 -5.53 -7.48 5.66
N VAL A 6 -4.40 -7.98 6.16
CA VAL A 6 -3.08 -7.38 5.89
C VAL A 6 -2.57 -7.91 4.56
N TRP A 7 -2.13 -7.03 3.65
CA TRP A 7 -1.59 -7.43 2.36
C TRP A 7 -0.22 -6.77 2.12
N PHE A 8 0.82 -7.56 2.35
CA PHE A 8 2.22 -7.15 2.20
C PHE A 8 2.61 -6.90 0.74
N GLY A 9 3.80 -6.34 0.52
CA GLY A 9 4.44 -6.20 -0.79
C GLY A 9 4.99 -4.80 -1.07
N PHE A 10 4.25 -3.76 -0.67
CA PHE A 10 4.78 -2.39 -0.70
C PHE A 10 5.89 -2.15 0.34
N ASN A 11 6.02 -3.01 1.35
CA ASN A 11 7.05 -2.92 2.39
C ASN A 11 8.32 -3.74 2.11
N ASN A 12 8.31 -4.61 1.09
CA ASN A 12 9.41 -5.57 0.83
C ASN A 12 10.10 -5.34 -0.54
N GLY A 13 9.90 -4.18 -1.15
CA GLY A 13 10.54 -3.80 -2.41
C GLY A 13 9.89 -4.37 -3.68
N GLN A 14 8.71 -5.01 -3.55
CA GLN A 14 7.95 -5.45 -4.72
C GLN A 14 7.19 -4.31 -5.41
N GLY A 15 6.79 -3.28 -4.65
CA GLY A 15 6.07 -2.12 -5.17
C GLY A 15 4.68 -2.44 -5.69
N ALA A 16 4.16 -3.60 -5.34
CA ALA A 16 2.79 -4.05 -5.54
C ALA A 16 2.44 -4.97 -4.35
N VAL A 17 1.18 -5.35 -4.21
CA VAL A 17 0.81 -6.36 -3.22
C VAL A 17 1.40 -7.74 -3.59
N ASP A 18 1.78 -8.51 -2.58
CA ASP A 18 2.43 -9.82 -2.71
C ASP A 18 1.51 -10.84 -3.40
N GLY A 19 2.13 -11.80 -4.09
CA GLY A 19 1.44 -12.94 -4.73
C GLY A 19 1.02 -12.69 -6.18
N LEU A 20 1.15 -11.46 -6.68
CA LEU A 20 0.79 -11.11 -8.07
C LEU A 20 1.80 -11.58 -9.12
N TRP A 21 3.03 -11.93 -8.70
CA TRP A 21 4.10 -12.37 -9.60
C TRP A 21 4.15 -13.89 -9.82
N ALA A 22 3.49 -14.68 -8.97
CA ALA A 22 3.66 -16.12 -8.92
C ALA A 22 2.83 -16.91 -9.96
N GLY A 23 1.75 -16.34 -10.49
CA GLY A 23 0.78 -17.09 -11.29
C GLY A 23 0.75 -16.78 -12.78
N GLY A 24 1.60 -15.90 -13.30
CA GLY A 24 1.70 -15.65 -14.73
C GLY A 24 0.37 -15.15 -15.33
N SER A 25 -0.36 -16.02 -16.03
CA SER A 25 -1.69 -15.75 -16.61
C SER A 25 -2.85 -16.36 -15.81
N ASP A 26 -2.61 -16.86 -14.60
CA ASP A 26 -3.63 -17.46 -13.73
C ASP A 26 -4.47 -16.37 -13.07
N LEU A 27 -5.80 -16.51 -13.16
CA LEU A 27 -6.79 -15.66 -12.50
C LEU A 27 -6.58 -15.61 -10.98
N ALA A 28 -6.06 -16.68 -10.37
CA ALA A 28 -5.73 -16.69 -8.93
C ALA A 28 -4.65 -15.67 -8.54
N THR A 29 -3.97 -15.07 -9.52
CA THR A 29 -2.95 -14.03 -9.34
C THR A 29 -3.28 -12.71 -10.03
N ASP A 30 -4.48 -12.59 -10.57
CA ASP A 30 -5.00 -11.31 -11.04
C ASP A 30 -5.46 -10.45 -9.86
N PHE A 31 -4.93 -9.24 -9.76
CA PHE A 31 -5.15 -8.36 -8.63
C PHE A 31 -6.62 -8.00 -8.46
N LEU A 32 -7.32 -7.66 -9.54
CA LEU A 32 -8.74 -7.30 -9.49
C LEU A 32 -9.60 -8.49 -9.05
N GLU A 33 -9.30 -9.70 -9.54
CA GLU A 33 -10.01 -10.90 -9.09
C GLU A 33 -9.73 -11.22 -7.62
N VAL A 34 -8.48 -11.10 -7.17
CA VAL A 34 -8.14 -11.30 -5.75
C VAL A 34 -8.84 -10.26 -4.86
N VAL A 35 -8.88 -8.98 -5.27
CA VAL A 35 -9.63 -7.93 -4.55
C VAL A 35 -11.10 -8.28 -4.46
N ARG A 36 -11.71 -8.75 -5.57
CA ARG A 36 -13.10 -9.21 -5.57
C ARG A 36 -13.32 -10.37 -4.59
N LEU A 37 -12.43 -11.37 -4.58
CA LEU A 37 -12.51 -12.50 -3.66
C LEU A 37 -12.38 -12.06 -2.20
N VAL A 38 -11.48 -11.12 -1.91
CA VAL A 38 -11.36 -10.51 -0.57
C VAL A 38 -12.70 -9.92 -0.11
N SER A 39 -13.38 -9.15 -0.97
CA SER A 39 -14.70 -8.60 -0.65
C SER A 39 -15.76 -9.69 -0.50
N LEU A 40 -15.77 -10.73 -1.36
CA LEU A 40 -16.73 -11.83 -1.28
C LEU A 40 -16.57 -12.70 -0.02
N LEU A 41 -15.35 -12.78 0.51
CA LEU A 41 -15.05 -13.45 1.79
C LEU A 41 -15.51 -12.63 3.01
N GLY A 42 -16.09 -11.45 2.81
CA GLY A 42 -16.63 -10.61 3.87
C GLY A 42 -15.61 -9.67 4.52
N PHE A 43 -14.37 -9.60 4.02
CA PHE A 43 -13.46 -8.53 4.41
C PHE A 43 -13.99 -7.20 3.88
N ASN A 44 -13.93 -6.18 4.72
CA ASN A 44 -14.34 -4.82 4.36
C ASN A 44 -13.18 -3.83 4.48
N ALA A 45 -11.99 -4.28 4.88
CA ALA A 45 -10.82 -3.43 4.99
C ALA A 45 -9.54 -4.18 4.59
N VAL A 46 -8.58 -3.42 4.07
CA VAL A 46 -7.22 -3.91 3.79
C VAL A 46 -6.21 -2.99 4.45
N ARG A 47 -5.28 -3.56 5.22
CA ARG A 47 -4.09 -2.86 5.73
C ARG A 47 -2.95 -3.09 4.75
N LEU A 48 -2.34 -2.02 4.27
CA LEU A 48 -1.25 -2.02 3.30
C LEU A 48 0.06 -1.55 3.97
N PRO A 49 0.89 -2.48 4.44
CA PRO A 49 2.27 -2.19 4.85
C PRO A 49 3.05 -1.61 3.69
N PHE A 50 3.62 -0.42 3.86
CA PHE A 50 4.47 0.22 2.85
C PHE A 50 5.73 0.85 3.45
N ARG A 51 6.78 0.88 2.63
CA ARG A 51 8.01 1.67 2.83
C ARG A 51 8.80 1.71 1.52
N PRO A 52 9.70 2.68 1.32
CA PRO A 52 9.99 3.83 2.18
C PRO A 52 8.93 4.94 2.09
N LEU A 53 9.08 5.99 2.90
CA LEU A 53 8.36 7.26 2.69
C LEU A 53 8.99 8.06 1.55
N PRO A 54 8.22 8.85 0.78
CA PRO A 54 8.76 9.82 -0.16
C PRO A 54 9.79 10.76 0.49
N PRO A 55 10.80 11.24 -0.25
CA PRO A 55 11.01 11.07 -1.69
C PRO A 55 11.71 9.76 -2.07
N ALA A 56 12.01 8.88 -1.11
CA ALA A 56 12.66 7.62 -1.42
C ALA A 56 11.71 6.76 -2.29
N PRO A 57 12.19 6.18 -3.39
CA PRO A 57 11.34 5.44 -4.30
C PRO A 57 10.95 4.09 -3.69
N ILE A 58 9.66 3.77 -3.71
CA ILE A 58 9.21 2.38 -3.55
C ILE A 58 9.63 1.63 -4.82
N SER A 59 10.51 0.65 -4.66
CA SER A 59 10.96 -0.19 -5.79
C SER A 59 9.79 -0.92 -6.42
N ILE A 60 9.71 -0.92 -7.75
CA ILE A 60 8.74 -1.73 -8.49
C ILE A 60 9.48 -2.97 -8.99
N ALA A 61 9.23 -4.11 -8.35
CA ALA A 61 9.60 -5.38 -8.93
C ALA A 61 8.68 -5.67 -10.13
N ARG A 62 9.27 -6.31 -11.13
CA ARG A 62 8.80 -6.41 -12.52
C ARG A 62 7.27 -6.41 -12.67
N PRO A 63 6.67 -5.45 -13.42
CA PRO A 63 5.37 -5.70 -14.02
C PRO A 63 5.51 -6.99 -14.84
N GLY A 64 4.54 -7.90 -14.70
CA GLY A 64 4.51 -9.09 -15.53
C GLY A 64 4.63 -8.68 -17.01
N GLY A 65 5.34 -9.48 -17.82
CA GLY A 65 5.57 -9.16 -19.23
C GLY A 65 4.27 -9.06 -20.04
N ALA A 66 4.36 -8.66 -21.31
CA ALA A 66 3.22 -8.73 -22.22
C ALA A 66 2.67 -10.17 -22.22
N LYS A 67 1.43 -10.37 -21.71
CA LYS A 67 0.70 -11.63 -21.43
C LYS A 67 0.65 -12.10 -19.98
N ALA A 68 1.31 -11.43 -19.04
CA ALA A 68 1.07 -11.67 -17.62
C ALA A 68 -0.20 -10.95 -17.14
N CYS A 69 -0.88 -11.53 -16.16
CA CYS A 69 -1.87 -10.84 -15.34
C CYS A 69 -1.27 -9.55 -14.76
N ASN A 70 -2.13 -8.57 -14.45
CA ASN A 70 -1.73 -7.28 -13.86
C ASN A 70 -0.95 -6.34 -14.79
N SER A 71 -0.94 -6.57 -16.11
CA SER A 71 -0.34 -5.65 -17.09
C SER A 71 -1.02 -4.26 -17.12
N TYR A 72 -2.23 -4.16 -16.57
CA TYR A 72 -2.97 -2.91 -16.35
C TYR A 72 -2.47 -2.10 -15.14
N MET A 73 -1.64 -2.69 -14.27
CA MET A 73 -1.10 -1.94 -13.13
C MET A 73 -0.17 -0.81 -13.63
N PRO A 74 -0.26 0.40 -13.06
CA PRO A 74 0.59 1.51 -13.48
C PRO A 74 2.07 1.16 -13.44
N THR A 75 2.82 1.63 -14.44
CA THR A 75 4.28 1.47 -14.55
C THR A 75 5.05 2.70 -14.08
N GLY A 76 4.38 3.63 -13.38
CA GLY A 76 4.94 4.88 -12.86
C GLY A 76 5.90 4.65 -11.69
N THR A 77 5.82 5.50 -10.66
CA THR A 77 6.55 5.30 -9.41
C THR A 77 5.85 4.28 -8.51
N GLY A 78 6.56 3.70 -7.54
CA GLY A 78 5.90 2.82 -6.58
C GLY A 78 4.87 3.55 -5.69
N LEU A 79 5.00 4.87 -5.52
CA LEU A 79 3.96 5.70 -4.92
C LEU A 79 2.72 5.75 -5.81
N ASP A 80 2.86 5.97 -7.12
CA ASP A 80 1.73 5.96 -8.06
C ASP A 80 0.98 4.62 -8.01
N ARG A 81 1.73 3.51 -7.92
CA ARG A 81 1.16 2.17 -7.82
C ARG A 81 0.47 1.92 -6.48
N LEU A 82 1.00 2.45 -5.37
CA LEU A 82 0.35 2.43 -4.06
C LEU A 82 -0.97 3.21 -4.11
N LEU A 83 -0.97 4.44 -4.62
CA LEU A 83 -2.15 5.28 -4.73
C LEU A 83 -3.22 4.67 -5.64
N TRP A 84 -2.81 4.09 -6.76
CA TRP A 84 -3.71 3.33 -7.63
C TRP A 84 -4.32 2.12 -6.91
N THR A 85 -3.53 1.39 -6.12
CA THR A 85 -4.02 0.27 -5.30
C THR A 85 -5.06 0.74 -4.30
N VAL A 86 -4.85 1.90 -3.66
CA VAL A 86 -5.83 2.52 -2.74
C VAL A 86 -7.15 2.79 -3.48
N GLN A 87 -7.10 3.39 -4.68
CA GLN A 87 -8.31 3.68 -5.46
C GLN A 87 -9.04 2.41 -5.86
N VAL A 88 -8.34 1.36 -6.28
CA VAL A 88 -8.97 0.09 -6.65
C VAL A 88 -9.64 -0.57 -5.46
N LEU A 89 -8.96 -0.67 -4.32
CA LEU A 89 -9.55 -1.24 -3.10
C LEU A 89 -10.82 -0.48 -2.69
N ASN A 90 -10.75 0.85 -2.72
CA ASN A 90 -11.88 1.72 -2.41
C ASN A 90 -13.05 1.54 -3.39
N ALA A 91 -12.78 1.43 -4.70
CA ALA A 91 -13.79 1.14 -5.72
C ALA A 91 -14.49 -0.21 -5.50
N HIS A 92 -13.83 -1.15 -4.82
CA HIS A 92 -14.42 -2.42 -4.36
C HIS A 92 -15.05 -2.34 -2.96
N SER A 93 -15.38 -1.13 -2.51
CA SER A 93 -15.98 -0.82 -1.20
C SER A 93 -15.15 -1.23 0.02
N LEU A 94 -13.83 -1.42 -0.16
CA LEU A 94 -12.92 -1.72 0.94
C LEU A 94 -12.36 -0.43 1.55
N TYR A 95 -12.31 -0.38 2.88
CA TYR A 95 -11.51 0.60 3.59
C TYR A 95 -10.02 0.26 3.42
N VAL A 96 -9.17 1.28 3.41
CA VAL A 96 -7.72 1.10 3.29
C VAL A 96 -7.02 1.72 4.49
N ILE A 97 -6.15 0.95 5.13
CA ILE A 97 -5.27 1.43 6.19
C ILE A 97 -3.85 1.44 5.62
N LEU A 98 -3.29 2.63 5.40
CA LEU A 98 -1.89 2.79 5.00
C LEU A 98 -1.01 2.63 6.23
N ASP A 99 -0.18 1.61 6.23
CA ASP A 99 0.64 1.21 7.38
C ASP A 99 2.12 1.47 7.08
N TYR A 100 2.72 2.49 7.71
CA TYR A 100 4.15 2.70 7.56
C TYR A 100 4.92 1.64 8.34
N HIS A 101 5.54 0.73 7.59
CA HIS A 101 6.08 -0.51 8.12
C HIS A 101 7.61 -0.52 8.08
N GLY A 102 8.23 0.36 8.87
CA GLY A 102 9.67 0.61 8.88
C GLY A 102 10.54 -0.46 9.55
N SER A 103 9.97 -1.45 10.23
CA SER A 103 10.66 -2.34 11.19
C SER A 103 11.06 -3.73 10.67
N SER A 104 10.90 -4.05 9.38
CA SER A 104 11.00 -5.44 8.87
C SER A 104 12.43 -6.03 8.75
N GLY A 105 13.31 -5.80 9.72
CA GLY A 105 14.64 -6.44 9.80
C GLY A 105 15.70 -5.92 8.82
N GLN A 106 15.35 -5.01 7.91
CA GLN A 106 16.32 -4.14 7.26
C GLN A 106 16.45 -2.88 8.11
N ALA A 107 17.65 -2.28 8.15
CA ALA A 107 17.87 -1.00 8.81
C ALA A 107 16.66 -0.11 8.56
N LEU A 108 16.04 0.41 9.63
CA LEU A 108 15.04 1.46 9.49
C LEU A 108 15.57 2.44 8.45
N GLU A 109 14.68 3.18 7.80
CA GLU A 109 15.07 4.54 7.44
C GLU A 109 15.35 5.27 8.76
N THR A 110 16.48 4.94 9.42
CA THR A 110 16.89 5.40 10.73
C THR A 110 16.93 6.91 10.72
N ASP A 111 17.22 7.50 9.57
CA ASP A 111 17.30 8.95 9.39
C ASP A 111 15.92 9.61 9.24
N GLY A 112 14.89 8.86 8.82
CA GLY A 112 13.53 9.36 8.60
C GLY A 112 12.67 9.37 9.86
N VAL A 113 12.81 8.35 10.71
CA VAL A 113 12.04 8.22 11.97
C VAL A 113 12.79 8.81 13.17
N ALA A 114 14.11 8.98 13.10
CA ALA A 114 14.90 9.60 14.19
C ALA A 114 14.58 11.08 14.43
N ARG A 115 13.95 11.76 13.46
CA ARG A 115 13.50 13.15 13.60
C ARG A 115 12.00 13.25 13.31
N ALA A 116 11.21 13.46 14.35
CA ALA A 116 9.74 13.50 14.27
C ALA A 116 9.21 14.55 13.27
N ASP A 117 9.87 15.70 13.13
CA ASP A 117 9.53 16.74 12.17
C ASP A 117 9.72 16.26 10.72
N ALA A 118 10.86 15.63 10.42
CA ALA A 118 11.13 15.09 9.10
C ALA A 118 10.18 13.93 8.77
N PHE A 119 9.90 13.06 9.75
CA PHE A 119 8.95 11.97 9.62
C PHE A 119 7.55 12.48 9.28
N ALA A 120 7.04 13.42 10.08
CA ALA A 120 5.71 14.01 9.90
C ALA A 120 5.59 14.75 8.56
N ALA A 121 6.64 15.48 8.14
CA ALA A 121 6.65 16.15 6.84
C ALA A 121 6.52 15.15 5.68
N ARG A 122 7.27 14.04 5.72
CA ARG A 122 7.20 12.99 4.69
C ARG A 122 5.85 12.27 4.69
N TRP A 123 5.28 12.00 5.86
CA TRP A 123 3.91 11.46 5.97
C TRP A 123 2.87 12.43 5.41
N ALA A 124 3.04 13.73 5.65
CA ALA A 124 2.17 14.75 5.08
C ALA A 124 2.24 14.79 3.54
N ASP A 125 3.40 14.47 2.95
CA ASP A 125 3.52 14.33 1.50
C ASP A 125 2.72 13.13 0.96
N VAL A 126 2.77 11.98 1.64
CA VAL A 126 1.92 10.81 1.31
C VAL A 126 0.45 11.19 1.42
N TRP A 127 0.04 11.82 2.52
CA TRP A 127 -1.35 12.19 2.73
C TRP A 127 -1.84 13.23 1.73
N ARG A 128 -0.98 14.18 1.34
CA ARG A 128 -1.28 15.14 0.25
C ARG A 128 -1.53 14.40 -1.05
N ALA A 129 -0.71 13.40 -1.37
CA ALA A 129 -0.89 12.61 -2.58
C ALA A 129 -2.21 11.81 -2.56
N VAL A 130 -2.57 11.21 -1.41
CA VAL A 130 -3.87 10.53 -1.20
C VAL A 130 -5.04 11.51 -1.36
N ALA A 131 -4.99 12.67 -0.72
CA ALA A 131 -6.04 13.68 -0.79
C ALA A 131 -6.19 14.32 -2.19
N CYS A 132 -5.16 14.20 -3.04
CA CYS A 132 -5.18 14.62 -4.43
C CYS A 132 -5.69 13.53 -5.40
N LEU A 133 -6.04 12.33 -4.91
CA LEU A 133 -6.59 11.29 -5.77
C LEU A 133 -7.94 11.72 -6.38
N PRO A 134 -8.19 11.41 -7.66
CA PRO A 134 -9.52 11.57 -8.26
C PRO A 134 -10.59 10.86 -7.42
N GLY A 135 -11.72 11.54 -7.21
CA GLY A 135 -12.82 11.04 -6.39
C GLY A 135 -12.60 11.16 -4.88
N TRP A 136 -11.59 11.92 -4.41
CA TRP A 136 -11.30 12.01 -2.98
C TRP A 136 -12.53 12.35 -2.13
N ARG A 137 -13.32 13.36 -2.52
CA ARG A 137 -14.44 13.81 -1.70
C ARG A 137 -15.62 12.84 -1.73
N GLU A 138 -15.83 12.20 -2.87
CA GLU A 138 -16.99 11.37 -3.16
C GLU A 138 -16.79 9.93 -2.69
N ASP A 139 -15.60 9.38 -2.92
CA ASP A 139 -15.33 7.94 -2.81
C ASP A 139 -14.30 7.62 -1.71
N LEU A 140 -13.23 8.40 -1.55
CA LEU A 140 -12.12 8.04 -0.65
C LEU A 140 -12.18 8.65 0.75
N ALA A 141 -12.77 9.83 0.92
CA ALA A 141 -12.81 10.53 2.20
C ALA A 141 -13.55 9.69 3.25
N GLY A 142 -12.90 9.46 4.40
CA GLY A 142 -13.43 8.59 5.45
C GLY A 142 -13.28 7.09 5.20
N ARG A 143 -12.70 6.69 4.05
CA ARG A 143 -12.42 5.28 3.72
C ARG A 143 -10.94 4.92 3.70
N VAL A 144 -10.06 5.92 3.74
CA VAL A 144 -8.61 5.74 3.89
C VAL A 144 -8.20 6.23 5.27
N ALA A 145 -7.44 5.42 5.99
CA ALA A 145 -6.87 5.74 7.30
C ALA A 145 -5.35 5.61 7.26
N ALA A 146 -4.67 6.36 8.12
CA ALA A 146 -3.24 6.27 8.32
C ALA A 146 -2.94 5.52 9.62
N ASP A 147 -2.16 4.45 9.50
CA ASP A 147 -1.46 3.81 10.60
C ASP A 147 -0.01 4.31 10.57
N ILE A 148 0.23 5.34 11.40
CA ILE A 148 1.37 6.24 11.29
C ILE A 148 2.70 5.50 11.44
N LEU A 149 2.74 4.48 12.30
CA LEU A 149 3.97 3.74 12.57
C LEU A 149 3.62 2.35 13.10
N ASN A 150 3.96 1.32 12.32
CA ASN A 150 3.83 -0.06 12.76
C ASN A 150 4.75 -0.35 13.94
N GLU A 151 4.20 -0.94 15.01
CA GLU A 151 4.94 -1.54 16.13
C GLU A 151 6.08 -0.63 16.65
N PRO A 152 5.76 0.59 17.14
CA PRO A 152 6.78 1.54 17.59
C PRO A 152 7.61 1.02 18.77
N ASP A 153 7.06 0.09 19.55
CA ASP A 153 7.74 -0.60 20.65
C ASP A 153 8.91 -1.49 20.16
N MET A 154 8.76 -2.12 19.00
CA MET A 154 9.85 -2.85 18.33
C MET A 154 11.00 -1.94 17.90
N LEU A 155 10.76 -0.62 17.85
CA LEU A 155 11.75 0.42 17.56
C LEU A 155 12.34 1.06 18.82
N GLY A 156 11.90 0.64 20.01
CA GLY A 156 12.32 1.23 21.29
C GLY A 156 11.77 2.64 21.53
N LEU A 157 10.76 3.08 20.76
CA LEU A 157 10.04 4.31 21.01
C LEU A 157 9.05 4.10 22.16
N LYS A 158 9.06 5.01 23.14
CA LYS A 158 8.21 4.97 24.35
C LYS A 158 7.43 6.26 24.49
#